data_AF-A0A961D9H8-F1
#
_entry.id   AF-A0A961D9H8-F1
#
_cell.length_a   1.000
_cell.length_b   1.000
_cell.length_c   1.000
_cell.angle_alpha   90.00
_cell.angle_beta   90.00
_cell.angle_gamma   90.00
#
_symmetry.space_group_name_H-M   'P 1'
#
loop_
_entity.id
_entity.type
_entity.pdbx_description
1 polymer ?
#
loop_
_entity_poly.entity_id
_entity_poly.type
_entity_poly.pdbx_seq_one_letter_code
_entity_poly.pdbx_strand_id
1 'polypeptide(L)'
;MAGWCFYTHRRMVDRYHNNLALGTEAVILNWPAHDYPLSTLPQHVVEALEKDEPGASKKNIVAMTSAQRRIVFADAKQRALEFVYWLQTAVHDRVGDFPQSFRYMKLADDYGTADHLPPKPYIREGLRLDALYILREQDVRTEVEKPLWARSMPFDGVFGYQFNMDFHPTRRKFRDNDPAQPWQPKFFGTRNWNAHSDRTMFPLRGLVPVKMDGLLGCSKNIGVTSMVQSSLRLHGQMMHVGTAVGTVAALALKDGLQPRDIATSPKRVREVQRTLLHDGTLIWPWHDVKPDDAHFEAANLLTIAGIWRADPDDVFFKPDQVVTRRELAGALVRLIRSTSQSKDWPELPEQARFTDVPADATDRAFIETMIAWGSFGPQETTFHPDQPLTWATLNRWLAALKLPTFKTLAHPKVASYPLTRGECADYLYRVLQQLGEALPDRYDIDPDDAMPFDEDNNKVPDRLEPPR
;
A
#
# COMPACT_ATOMS: atom_id res chain seq x y z
N MET A 1 -19.11 22.47 19.44
CA MET A 1 -19.35 21.21 18.73
C MET A 1 -20.45 20.46 19.46
N ALA A 2 -21.62 20.27 18.84
CA ALA A 2 -22.66 19.40 19.36
C ALA A 2 -22.07 17.98 19.52
N GLY A 3 -21.94 17.55 20.77
CA GLY A 3 -21.12 16.41 21.18
C GLY A 3 -21.62 15.08 20.63
N TRP A 4 -20.69 14.20 20.28
CA TRP A 4 -20.95 12.85 19.81
C TRP A 4 -21.76 12.08 20.88
N CYS A 5 -23.01 11.74 20.58
CA CYS A 5 -23.82 10.91 21.46
C CYS A 5 -23.54 9.43 21.19
N PHE A 6 -23.41 8.61 22.25
CA PHE A 6 -23.33 7.15 22.14
C PHE A 6 -24.46 6.57 21.30
N TYR A 7 -25.66 7.15 21.44
CA TYR A 7 -26.85 6.74 20.72
C TYR A 7 -26.60 6.85 19.19
N THR A 8 -26.21 8.02 18.69
CA THR A 8 -26.03 8.25 17.24
C THR A 8 -24.74 7.65 16.66
N HIS A 9 -23.81 7.19 17.50
CA HIS A 9 -22.54 6.63 17.04
C HIS A 9 -22.72 5.25 16.38
N ARG A 10 -22.38 5.11 15.09
CA ARG A 10 -22.39 3.83 14.33
C ARG A 10 -23.70 3.06 14.47
N ARG A 11 -24.82 3.78 14.36
CA ARG A 11 -26.15 3.18 14.32
C ARG A 11 -26.36 2.38 13.05
N MET A 12 -26.88 1.17 13.19
CA MET A 12 -27.30 0.34 12.07
C MET A 12 -28.81 0.41 11.85
N VAL A 13 -29.59 0.36 12.94
CA VAL A 13 -31.06 0.42 12.88
C VAL A 13 -31.56 1.50 13.84
N ASP A 14 -32.29 2.46 13.31
CA ASP A 14 -32.99 3.50 14.07
C ASP A 14 -34.48 3.19 14.11
N ARG A 15 -34.97 2.61 15.21
CA ARG A 15 -36.40 2.28 15.29
C ARG A 15 -37.28 3.52 15.29
N TYR A 16 -36.82 4.62 15.90
CA TYR A 16 -37.69 5.74 16.19
C TYR A 16 -38.06 6.47 14.91
N HIS A 17 -37.05 6.80 14.10
CA HIS A 17 -37.28 7.49 12.82
C HIS A 17 -37.90 6.58 11.75
N ASN A 18 -37.85 5.26 11.94
CA ASN A 18 -38.44 4.27 11.02
C ASN A 18 -39.73 3.63 11.55
N ASN A 19 -40.29 4.10 12.66
CA ASN A 19 -41.50 3.56 13.29
C ASN A 19 -41.44 2.03 13.53
N LEU A 20 -40.29 1.49 13.94
CA LEU A 20 -40.10 0.07 14.26
C LEU A 20 -40.38 -0.21 15.75
N ALA A 21 -40.68 -1.47 16.04
CA ALA A 21 -40.96 -1.94 17.40
C ALA A 21 -39.76 -1.77 18.35
N LEU A 22 -40.02 -1.65 19.66
CA LEU A 22 -38.97 -1.65 20.69
C LEU A 22 -38.09 -2.91 20.58
N GLY A 23 -36.78 -2.75 20.73
CA GLY A 23 -35.82 -3.86 20.64
C GLY A 23 -35.40 -4.23 19.22
N THR A 24 -35.87 -3.51 18.19
CA THR A 24 -35.36 -3.64 16.81
C THR A 24 -34.12 -2.77 16.55
N GLU A 25 -33.76 -1.89 17.48
CA GLU A 25 -32.57 -1.05 17.35
C GLU A 25 -31.30 -1.88 17.38
N ALA A 26 -30.35 -1.49 16.54
CA ALA A 26 -29.03 -2.11 16.48
C ALA A 26 -27.96 -1.04 16.30
N VAL A 27 -26.88 -1.17 17.08
CA VAL A 27 -25.78 -0.21 17.11
C VAL A 27 -24.46 -0.95 17.34
N ILE A 28 -23.41 -0.55 16.63
CA ILE A 28 -22.05 -1.03 16.90
C ILE A 28 -21.36 -0.01 17.79
N LEU A 29 -21.23 -0.33 19.07
CA LEU A 29 -20.52 0.52 20.02
C LEU A 29 -19.00 0.28 19.93
N ASN A 30 -18.31 1.22 19.30
CA ASN A 30 -16.85 1.31 19.35
C ASN A 30 -16.46 2.63 20.00
N TRP A 31 -16.05 2.59 21.27
CA TRP A 31 -15.77 3.79 22.04
C TRP A 31 -14.35 3.78 22.62
N PRO A 32 -13.39 4.51 22.01
CA PRO A 32 -11.98 4.46 22.42
C PRO A 32 -11.72 4.86 23.87
N ALA A 33 -12.59 5.68 24.48
CA ALA A 33 -12.43 6.05 25.89
C ALA A 33 -12.65 4.87 26.85
N HIS A 34 -13.27 3.77 26.37
CA HIS A 34 -13.52 2.55 27.14
C HIS A 34 -12.57 1.40 26.79
N ASP A 35 -11.51 1.66 26.01
CA ASP A 35 -10.49 0.64 25.69
C ASP A 35 -9.85 0.09 26.98
N TYR A 36 -9.66 -1.23 27.02
CA TYR A 36 -9.02 -1.92 28.13
C TYR A 36 -7.49 -1.74 28.11
N PRO A 37 -6.85 -1.27 29.20
CA PRO A 37 -5.42 -1.04 29.22
C PRO A 37 -4.63 -2.35 29.39
N LEU A 38 -3.58 -2.52 28.60
CA LEU A 38 -2.62 -3.62 28.79
C LEU A 38 -1.33 -3.20 29.50
N SER A 39 -1.13 -1.90 29.74
CA SER A 39 0.07 -1.35 30.40
C SER A 39 -0.17 -0.90 31.84
N THR A 40 -1.43 -0.71 32.22
CA THR A 40 -1.84 -0.12 33.50
C THR A 40 -3.07 -0.89 33.98
N LEU A 41 -2.84 -2.07 34.56
CA LEU A 41 -3.89 -2.99 34.95
C LEU A 41 -4.59 -2.53 36.24
N PRO A 42 -5.89 -2.82 36.41
CA PRO A 42 -6.57 -2.66 37.70
C PRO A 42 -5.89 -3.45 38.83
N GLN A 43 -6.01 -2.96 40.06
CA GLN A 43 -5.34 -3.56 41.22
C GLN A 43 -5.71 -5.03 41.44
N HIS A 44 -6.99 -5.40 41.29
CA HIS A 44 -7.42 -6.79 41.46
C HIS A 44 -6.86 -7.73 40.38
N VAL A 45 -6.62 -7.21 39.17
CA VAL A 45 -5.95 -7.96 38.09
C VAL A 45 -4.48 -8.14 38.40
N VAL A 46 -3.82 -7.09 38.91
CA VAL A 46 -2.42 -7.16 39.36
C VAL A 46 -2.28 -8.23 40.43
N GLU A 47 -3.09 -8.20 41.48
CA GLU A 47 -3.05 -9.19 42.57
C GLU A 47 -3.28 -10.62 42.08
N ALA A 48 -4.25 -10.82 41.18
CA ALA A 48 -4.53 -12.13 40.59
C ALA A 48 -3.35 -12.65 39.77
N LEU A 49 -2.67 -11.80 39.01
CA LEU A 49 -1.49 -12.17 38.22
C LEU A 49 -0.29 -12.47 39.13
N GLU A 50 -0.03 -11.64 40.14
CA GLU A 50 1.10 -11.84 41.06
C GLU A 50 0.94 -13.10 41.93
N LYS A 51 -0.30 -13.50 42.22
CA LYS A 51 -0.60 -14.77 42.88
C LYS A 51 -0.29 -15.98 42.00
N ASP A 52 -0.47 -15.87 40.69
CA ASP A 52 -0.13 -16.92 39.73
C ASP A 52 1.39 -17.05 39.59
N GLU A 53 2.08 -15.93 39.36
CA GLU A 53 3.55 -15.88 39.28
C GLU A 53 4.05 -14.47 39.68
N PRO A 54 5.00 -14.35 40.63
CA PRO A 54 5.61 -13.07 40.97
C PRO A 54 6.20 -12.36 39.74
N GLY A 55 5.78 -11.13 39.51
CA GLY A 55 6.15 -10.29 38.37
C GLY A 55 5.27 -10.46 37.13
N ALA A 56 4.29 -11.38 37.13
CA ALA A 56 3.41 -11.61 35.97
C ALA A 56 2.62 -10.36 35.55
N SER A 57 2.25 -9.48 36.49
CA SER A 57 1.53 -8.24 36.18
C SER A 57 2.33 -7.26 35.32
N LYS A 58 3.66 -7.41 35.29
CA LYS A 58 4.59 -6.56 34.52
C LYS A 58 4.93 -7.15 33.14
N LYS A 59 4.50 -8.38 32.86
CA LYS A 59 4.77 -9.02 31.56
C LYS A 59 3.98 -8.33 30.46
N ASN A 60 4.58 -8.23 29.28
CA ASN A 60 3.79 -7.98 28.08
C ASN A 60 2.83 -9.15 27.88
N ILE A 61 1.60 -8.90 27.41
CA ILE A 61 0.59 -9.94 27.18
C ILE A 61 1.10 -11.10 26.31
N VAL A 62 2.06 -10.85 25.41
CA VAL A 62 2.68 -11.88 24.57
C VAL A 62 3.59 -12.82 25.36
N ALA A 63 4.17 -12.37 26.47
CA ALA A 63 5.00 -13.16 27.38
C ALA A 63 4.19 -13.83 28.49
N MET A 64 2.92 -13.44 28.67
CA MET A 64 2.02 -14.08 29.62
C MET A 64 1.65 -15.51 29.19
N THR A 65 1.51 -16.40 30.17
CA THR A 65 0.99 -17.75 29.95
C THR A 65 -0.49 -17.72 29.54
N SER A 66 -1.02 -18.85 29.06
CA SER A 66 -2.46 -18.97 28.75
C SER A 66 -3.35 -18.69 29.97
N ALA A 67 -2.93 -19.13 31.17
CA ALA A 67 -3.66 -18.88 32.41
C ALA A 67 -3.66 -17.38 32.78
N GLN A 68 -2.52 -16.72 32.71
CA GLN A 68 -2.39 -15.28 32.97
C GLN A 68 -3.23 -14.44 31.99
N ARG A 69 -3.21 -14.77 30.69
CA ARG A 69 -4.05 -14.08 29.70
C ARG A 69 -5.54 -14.23 30.00
N ARG A 70 -5.99 -15.38 30.51
CA ARG A 70 -7.40 -15.58 30.88
C ARG A 70 -7.85 -14.63 32.00
N ILE A 71 -6.98 -14.30 32.95
CA ILE A 71 -7.26 -13.32 34.01
C ILE A 71 -7.55 -11.95 33.37
N VAL A 72 -6.66 -11.49 32.48
CA VAL A 72 -6.81 -10.21 31.77
C VAL A 72 -8.05 -10.20 30.87
N PHE A 73 -8.30 -11.30 30.14
CA PHE A 73 -9.44 -11.39 29.23
C PHE A 73 -10.78 -11.42 29.95
N ALA A 74 -10.87 -12.10 31.10
CA ALA A 74 -12.07 -12.11 31.92
C ALA A 74 -12.40 -10.70 32.42
N ASP A 75 -11.39 -9.95 32.87
CA ASP A 75 -11.58 -8.58 33.32
C ASP A 75 -11.96 -7.62 32.17
N ALA A 76 -11.35 -7.79 30.99
CA ALA A 76 -11.73 -7.03 29.79
C ALA A 76 -13.19 -7.29 29.37
N LYS A 77 -13.66 -8.54 29.47
CA LYS A 77 -15.07 -8.90 29.25
C LYS A 77 -15.98 -8.26 30.27
N GLN A 78 -15.65 -8.37 31.56
CA GLN A 78 -16.40 -7.76 32.65
C GLN A 78 -16.53 -6.25 32.44
N ARG A 79 -15.44 -5.59 32.05
CA ARG A 79 -15.43 -4.16 31.76
C ARG A 79 -16.35 -3.77 30.60
N ALA A 80 -16.50 -4.62 29.58
CA ALA A 80 -17.46 -4.39 28.50
C ALA A 80 -18.91 -4.52 28.99
N LEU A 81 -19.20 -5.51 29.84
CA LEU A 81 -20.53 -5.70 30.44
C LEU A 81 -20.92 -4.55 31.37
N GLU A 82 -19.99 -4.06 32.20
CA GLU A 82 -20.20 -2.88 33.04
C GLU A 82 -20.60 -1.66 32.22
N PHE A 83 -20.02 -1.49 31.03
CA PHE A 83 -20.36 -0.37 30.15
C PHE A 83 -21.76 -0.49 29.58
N VAL A 84 -22.14 -1.68 29.13
CA VAL A 84 -23.49 -1.95 28.65
C VAL A 84 -24.50 -1.73 29.79
N TYR A 85 -24.21 -2.23 30.98
CA TYR A 85 -25.04 -2.02 32.16
C TYR A 85 -25.19 -0.53 32.49
N TRP A 86 -24.09 0.23 32.48
CA TRP A 86 -24.11 1.68 32.72
C TRP A 86 -24.96 2.43 31.67
N LEU A 87 -24.87 2.05 30.40
CA LEU A 87 -25.71 2.61 29.32
C LEU A 87 -27.20 2.29 29.54
N GLN A 88 -27.52 1.07 29.97
CA GLN A 88 -28.89 0.59 30.23
C GLN A 88 -29.51 1.16 31.50
N THR A 89 -28.70 1.71 32.41
CA THR A 89 -29.13 2.19 33.73
C THR A 89 -28.86 3.68 33.87
N ALA A 90 -27.68 4.07 34.35
CA ALA A 90 -27.34 5.45 34.67
C ALA A 90 -27.52 6.42 33.49
N VAL A 91 -27.22 6.01 32.25
CA VAL A 91 -27.48 6.86 31.08
C VAL A 91 -28.97 6.98 30.82
N HIS A 92 -29.69 5.85 30.83
CA HIS A 92 -31.13 5.83 30.64
C HIS A 92 -31.88 6.67 31.70
N ASP A 93 -31.55 6.50 32.99
CA ASP A 93 -32.16 7.27 34.09
C ASP A 93 -31.96 8.78 33.92
N ARG A 94 -30.87 9.19 33.26
CA ARG A 94 -30.55 10.59 33.00
C ARG A 94 -31.28 11.16 31.78
N VAL A 95 -31.46 10.38 30.71
CA VAL A 95 -31.95 10.90 29.41
C VAL A 95 -33.37 10.42 29.05
N GLY A 96 -33.91 9.46 29.79
CA GLY A 96 -35.24 8.89 29.56
C GLY A 96 -35.32 8.00 28.32
N ASP A 97 -36.55 7.71 27.89
CA ASP A 97 -36.84 6.84 26.75
C ASP A 97 -36.76 7.54 25.38
N PHE A 98 -36.57 8.86 25.37
CA PHE A 98 -36.67 9.65 24.15
C PHE A 98 -35.49 10.61 23.92
N PRO A 99 -34.89 10.64 22.71
CA PRO A 99 -34.84 9.55 21.74
C PRO A 99 -33.75 8.53 22.10
N GLN A 100 -32.99 8.70 23.20
CA GLN A 100 -31.68 8.07 23.41
C GLN A 100 -31.66 7.01 24.52
N SER A 101 -32.19 5.81 24.28
CA SER A 101 -32.18 4.76 25.32
C SER A 101 -31.46 3.49 24.85
N PHE A 102 -30.62 2.94 25.73
CA PHE A 102 -30.02 1.61 25.59
C PHE A 102 -30.75 0.55 26.42
N ARG A 103 -31.77 0.96 27.20
CA ARG A 103 -32.45 0.13 28.20
C ARG A 103 -32.92 -1.22 27.69
N TYR A 104 -33.40 -1.24 26.44
CA TYR A 104 -34.00 -2.39 25.79
C TYR A 104 -33.06 -3.12 24.81
N MET A 105 -31.83 -2.62 24.64
CA MET A 105 -30.82 -3.27 23.82
C MET A 105 -30.19 -4.43 24.57
N LYS A 106 -29.82 -5.48 23.85
CA LYS A 106 -29.11 -6.66 24.36
C LYS A 106 -27.85 -6.90 23.55
N LEU A 107 -26.93 -7.68 24.09
CA LEU A 107 -25.78 -8.18 23.33
C LEU A 107 -26.29 -9.00 22.13
N ALA A 108 -25.62 -8.85 21.00
CA ALA A 108 -25.84 -9.71 19.83
C ALA A 108 -25.33 -11.13 20.12
N ASP A 109 -26.00 -12.13 19.57
CA ASP A 109 -25.70 -13.54 19.78
C ASP A 109 -24.96 -14.15 18.57
N ASP A 110 -23.91 -13.46 18.12
CA ASP A 110 -23.16 -13.84 16.91
C ASP A 110 -21.95 -14.75 17.22
N TYR A 111 -21.52 -14.82 18.48
CA TYR A 111 -20.26 -15.46 18.89
C TYR A 111 -20.42 -16.91 19.34
N GLY A 112 -21.65 -17.36 19.66
CA GLY A 112 -21.91 -18.71 20.17
C GLY A 112 -21.31 -19.03 21.55
N THR A 113 -20.87 -18.01 22.29
CA THR A 113 -20.39 -18.17 23.67
C THR A 113 -21.54 -17.96 24.66
N ALA A 114 -21.49 -18.61 25.81
CA ALA A 114 -22.55 -18.51 26.83
C ALA A 114 -22.76 -17.09 27.39
N ASP A 115 -21.75 -16.21 27.26
CA ASP A 115 -21.79 -14.81 27.67
C ASP A 115 -22.10 -13.83 26.53
N HIS A 116 -22.32 -14.33 25.31
CA HIS A 116 -22.49 -13.56 24.07
C HIS A 116 -21.33 -12.58 23.76
N LEU A 117 -20.15 -12.78 24.36
CA LEU A 117 -18.94 -11.98 24.13
C LEU A 117 -17.91 -12.77 23.32
N PRO A 118 -17.06 -12.12 22.52
CA PRO A 118 -16.03 -12.82 21.75
C PRO A 118 -15.12 -13.67 22.65
N PRO A 119 -14.57 -14.80 22.15
CA PRO A 119 -13.78 -15.73 22.95
C PRO A 119 -12.49 -15.09 23.52
N LYS A 120 -12.02 -14.01 22.90
CA LYS A 120 -10.93 -13.15 23.40
C LYS A 120 -11.19 -11.69 22.99
N PRO A 121 -10.67 -10.70 23.73
CA PRO A 121 -10.75 -9.31 23.31
C PRO A 121 -9.97 -9.05 22.02
N TYR A 122 -10.42 -8.07 21.24
CA TYR A 122 -9.69 -7.55 20.10
C TYR A 122 -8.46 -6.80 20.57
N ILE A 123 -7.27 -7.28 20.21
CA ILE A 123 -6.00 -6.61 20.50
C ILE A 123 -5.63 -5.75 19.30
N ARG A 124 -5.51 -4.44 19.53
CA ARG A 124 -5.32 -3.44 18.46
C ARG A 124 -3.95 -3.53 17.79
N GLU A 125 -2.90 -3.75 18.60
CA GLU A 125 -1.50 -3.82 18.18
C GLU A 125 -0.98 -5.26 18.23
N GLY A 126 -0.27 -5.69 17.18
CA GLY A 126 0.30 -7.04 17.06
C GLY A 126 1.82 -7.08 17.25
N LEU A 127 2.35 -8.30 17.31
CA LEU A 127 3.77 -8.54 17.07
C LEU A 127 4.05 -8.38 15.58
N ARG A 128 5.12 -7.67 15.24
CA ARG A 128 5.58 -7.53 13.86
C ARG A 128 6.80 -8.40 13.64
N LEU A 129 6.94 -8.89 12.41
CA LEU A 129 8.16 -9.57 12.00
C LEU A 129 9.33 -8.59 11.98
N ASP A 130 10.49 -9.12 12.34
CA ASP A 130 11.76 -8.61 11.83
C ASP A 130 11.91 -9.17 10.41
N ALA A 131 11.57 -8.34 9.42
CA ALA A 131 11.45 -8.73 8.02
C ALA A 131 12.68 -8.31 7.22
N LEU A 132 12.86 -8.90 6.04
CA LEU A 132 13.97 -8.59 5.14
C LEU A 132 14.07 -7.11 4.77
N TYR A 133 12.94 -6.40 4.79
CA TYR A 133 12.92 -4.94 4.82
C TYR A 133 11.84 -4.46 5.78
N ILE A 134 12.13 -3.39 6.50
CA ILE A 134 11.16 -2.71 7.34
C ILE A 134 10.82 -1.39 6.66
N LEU A 135 9.57 -1.19 6.22
CA LEU A 135 9.14 0.11 5.69
C LEU A 135 9.07 1.14 6.82
N ARG A 136 9.82 2.23 6.68
CA ARG A 136 10.06 3.24 7.72
C ARG A 136 9.26 4.51 7.48
N GLU A 137 9.14 5.31 8.54
CA GLU A 137 8.51 6.64 8.44
C GLU A 137 9.17 7.50 7.37
N GLN A 138 10.50 7.50 7.31
CA GLN A 138 11.30 8.28 6.37
C GLN A 138 11.06 7.92 4.90
N ASP A 139 10.56 6.71 4.64
CA ASP A 139 10.28 6.23 3.29
C ASP A 139 8.96 6.82 2.75
N VAL A 140 8.04 7.20 3.64
CA VAL A 140 6.65 7.54 3.27
C VAL A 140 6.15 8.90 3.77
N ARG A 141 6.82 9.49 4.77
CA ARG A 141 6.40 10.74 5.40
C ARG A 141 6.50 11.88 4.42
N THR A 142 5.51 12.78 4.51
CA THR A 142 5.46 14.02 3.75
C THR A 142 5.10 15.16 4.67
N GLU A 143 5.62 16.35 4.37
CA GLU A 143 5.22 17.61 5.00
C GLU A 143 4.39 18.47 4.02
N VAL A 144 4.09 17.94 2.83
CA VAL A 144 3.34 18.63 1.78
C VAL A 144 1.91 18.09 1.75
N GLU A 145 0.93 18.98 1.91
CA GLU A 145 -0.50 18.63 1.81
C GLU A 145 -0.98 18.59 0.34
N LYS A 146 -0.27 17.84 -0.52
CA LYS A 146 -0.63 17.59 -1.91
C LYS A 146 -0.49 16.08 -2.19
N PRO A 147 -1.36 15.47 -3.01
CA PRO A 147 -1.14 14.10 -3.46
C PRO A 147 0.16 13.98 -4.26
N LEU A 148 1.16 13.29 -3.72
CA LEU A 148 2.43 13.02 -4.38
C LEU A 148 2.82 11.54 -4.21
N TRP A 149 3.86 11.14 -4.93
CA TRP A 149 4.54 9.88 -4.66
C TRP A 149 5.45 10.03 -3.43
N ALA A 150 5.42 9.03 -2.56
CA ALA A 150 6.33 8.94 -1.44
C ALA A 150 7.79 8.96 -1.90
N ARG A 151 8.70 9.20 -0.95
CA ARG A 151 10.14 9.14 -1.19
C ARG A 151 10.54 7.79 -1.76
N SER A 152 9.97 6.71 -1.22
CA SER A 152 10.24 5.35 -1.67
C SER A 152 9.08 4.78 -2.47
N MET A 153 9.39 4.23 -3.64
CA MET A 153 8.49 3.45 -4.48
C MET A 153 9.14 2.08 -4.76
N PRO A 154 9.07 1.13 -3.80
CA PRO A 154 9.86 -0.10 -3.86
C PRO A 154 9.62 -0.91 -5.13
N PHE A 155 10.69 -1.35 -5.80
CA PHE A 155 10.59 -2.15 -7.03
C PHE A 155 9.81 -3.47 -6.80
N ASP A 156 9.87 -4.01 -5.58
CA ASP A 156 9.18 -5.23 -5.15
C ASP A 156 7.81 -4.95 -4.51
N GLY A 157 7.21 -3.79 -4.81
CA GLY A 157 5.85 -3.46 -4.40
C GLY A 157 4.84 -4.55 -4.79
N VAL A 158 3.97 -4.94 -3.85
CA VAL A 158 2.92 -5.95 -4.06
C VAL A 158 1.51 -5.37 -4.02
N PHE A 159 1.33 -4.17 -3.47
CA PHE A 159 0.11 -3.39 -3.58
C PHE A 159 0.38 -1.94 -3.21
N GLY A 160 -0.37 -1.02 -3.81
CA GLY A 160 -0.33 0.40 -3.51
C GLY A 160 -1.19 0.73 -2.29
N TYR A 161 -0.78 1.72 -1.51
CA TYR A 161 -1.61 2.23 -0.42
C TYR A 161 -1.33 3.70 -0.14
N GLN A 162 -2.31 4.34 0.49
CA GLN A 162 -2.13 5.61 1.17
C GLN A 162 -3.17 5.78 2.27
N PHE A 163 -2.73 6.27 3.41
CA PHE A 163 -3.55 6.80 4.49
C PHE A 163 -2.65 7.67 5.35
N ASN A 164 -3.15 8.73 5.99
CA ASN A 164 -2.30 9.51 6.90
C ASN A 164 -1.97 8.71 8.16
N MET A 165 -0.87 9.06 8.84
CA MET A 165 -0.44 8.38 10.05
C MET A 165 -1.35 8.74 11.22
N ASP A 166 -2.43 7.96 11.35
CA ASP A 166 -3.46 8.15 12.36
C ASP A 166 -3.12 7.38 13.64
N PHE A 167 -2.43 8.05 14.57
CA PHE A 167 -2.22 7.52 15.90
C PHE A 167 -3.36 7.89 16.83
N HIS A 168 -3.92 6.86 17.46
CA HIS A 168 -4.71 7.04 18.66
C HIS A 168 -3.82 6.88 19.91
N PRO A 169 -4.21 7.50 21.04
CA PRO A 169 -3.57 7.25 22.32
C PRO A 169 -3.59 5.75 22.68
N THR A 170 -2.44 5.08 22.62
CA THR A 170 -2.29 3.64 22.90
C THR A 170 -1.95 3.32 24.35
N ARG A 171 -1.70 4.34 25.19
CA ARG A 171 -1.51 4.19 26.63
C ARG A 171 -2.66 4.79 27.42
N ARG A 172 -2.78 4.31 28.65
CA ARG A 172 -3.70 4.85 29.66
C ARG A 172 -2.91 5.15 30.93
N LYS A 173 -3.27 6.24 31.58
CA LYS A 173 -2.90 6.52 32.96
C LYS A 173 -4.17 6.81 33.74
N PHE A 174 -4.15 6.54 35.03
CA PHE A 174 -5.20 7.04 35.90
C PHE A 174 -5.23 8.57 35.87
N ARG A 175 -6.42 9.18 35.92
CA ARG A 175 -6.54 10.62 36.08
C ARG A 175 -5.87 11.03 37.39
N ASP A 176 -5.12 12.12 37.35
CA ASP A 176 -4.38 12.63 38.52
C ASP A 176 -3.39 11.63 39.14
N ASN A 177 -3.07 10.53 38.42
CA ASN A 177 -2.30 9.37 38.89
C ASN A 177 -2.91 8.64 40.11
N ASP A 178 -4.22 8.75 40.33
CA ASP A 178 -4.94 8.11 41.42
C ASP A 178 -5.67 6.83 40.93
N PRO A 179 -5.32 5.63 41.41
CA PRO A 179 -5.99 4.37 41.02
C PRO A 179 -7.51 4.33 41.26
N ALA A 180 -8.06 5.21 42.10
CA ALA A 180 -9.49 5.34 42.32
C ALA A 180 -10.21 6.19 41.25
N GLN A 181 -9.46 6.90 40.40
CA GLN A 181 -10.00 7.75 39.33
C GLN A 181 -10.08 7.00 37.98
N PRO A 182 -10.91 7.46 37.03
CA PRO A 182 -10.98 6.84 35.71
C PRO A 182 -9.66 6.98 34.92
N TRP A 183 -9.46 6.10 33.94
CA TRP A 183 -8.36 6.25 32.99
C TRP A 183 -8.54 7.46 32.06
N GLN A 184 -7.43 8.05 31.67
CA GLN A 184 -7.36 9.01 30.57
C GLN A 184 -6.39 8.54 29.47
N PRO A 185 -6.68 8.86 28.20
CA PRO A 185 -5.80 8.54 27.08
C PRO A 185 -4.46 9.27 27.20
N LYS A 186 -3.38 8.60 26.78
CA LYS A 186 -2.03 9.17 26.67
C LYS A 186 -1.34 8.67 25.40
N PHE A 187 -0.74 9.58 24.64
CA PHE A 187 0.12 9.23 23.52
C PHE A 187 1.45 8.64 23.98
N PHE A 188 2.07 7.86 23.11
CA PHE A 188 3.41 7.33 23.33
C PHE A 188 4.44 8.16 22.54
N GLY A 189 5.43 8.72 23.23
CA GLY A 189 6.47 9.54 22.61
C GLY A 189 5.89 10.78 21.91
N THR A 190 6.31 11.00 20.67
CA THR A 190 5.93 12.14 19.81
C THR A 190 4.67 11.89 18.96
N ARG A 191 4.01 10.73 19.11
CA ARG A 191 2.82 10.37 18.32
C ARG A 191 1.68 11.36 18.56
N ASN A 192 0.98 11.69 17.47
CA ASN A 192 -0.20 12.56 17.47
C ASN A 192 -1.05 12.22 16.22
N TRP A 193 -2.12 12.99 15.99
CA TRP A 193 -3.01 12.83 14.84
C TRP A 193 -2.55 13.56 13.56
N ASN A 194 -1.39 14.23 13.58
CA ASN A 194 -0.95 15.21 12.59
C ASN A 194 0.36 14.76 11.91
N ALA A 195 0.38 13.55 11.38
CA ALA A 195 1.50 13.08 10.56
C ALA A 195 0.96 12.56 9.22
N HIS A 196 1.52 13.09 8.13
CA HIS A 196 1.07 12.80 6.77
C HIS A 196 2.02 11.80 6.10
N SER A 197 1.45 11.01 5.19
CA SER A 197 2.25 10.15 4.31
C SER A 197 1.67 10.15 2.90
N ASP A 198 2.57 10.03 1.94
CA ASP A 198 2.25 10.00 0.52
C ASP A 198 2.05 8.58 -0.01
N ARG A 199 1.71 8.50 -1.30
CA ARG A 199 1.35 7.24 -1.95
C ARG A 199 2.60 6.40 -2.15
N THR A 200 2.56 5.15 -1.73
CA THR A 200 3.66 4.20 -1.87
C THR A 200 3.14 2.79 -2.07
N MET A 201 4.06 1.82 -2.17
CA MET A 201 3.77 0.40 -2.31
C MET A 201 4.36 -0.35 -1.13
N PHE A 202 3.65 -1.37 -0.66
CA PHE A 202 4.21 -2.26 0.34
C PHE A 202 5.15 -3.28 -0.32
N PRO A 203 6.42 -3.42 0.12
CA PRO A 203 7.39 -4.29 -0.53
C PRO A 203 7.20 -5.77 -0.14
N LEU A 204 7.37 -6.69 -1.10
CA LEU A 204 7.25 -8.13 -0.90
C LEU A 204 8.19 -8.62 0.21
N ARG A 205 9.42 -8.13 0.24
CA ARG A 205 10.40 -8.52 1.27
C ARG A 205 9.97 -8.08 2.68
N GLY A 206 9.03 -7.14 2.83
CA GLY A 206 8.37 -6.82 4.09
C GLY A 206 7.42 -7.92 4.61
N LEU A 207 7.11 -8.93 3.79
CA LEU A 207 6.34 -10.13 4.19
C LEU A 207 7.25 -11.26 4.69
N VAL A 208 8.56 -11.21 4.45
CA VAL A 208 9.47 -12.35 4.68
C VAL A 208 10.33 -12.11 5.92
N PRO A 209 10.34 -13.00 6.93
CA PRO A 209 11.18 -12.84 8.11
C PRO A 209 12.67 -13.01 7.82
N VAL A 210 13.53 -12.31 8.56
CA VAL A 210 14.99 -12.44 8.44
C VAL A 210 15.48 -13.84 8.81
N LYS A 211 14.94 -14.45 9.87
CA LYS A 211 15.51 -15.66 10.48
C LYS A 211 14.81 -16.98 10.14
N MET A 212 13.54 -16.92 9.75
CA MET A 212 12.69 -18.11 9.60
C MET A 212 12.30 -18.28 8.15
N ASP A 213 12.53 -19.48 7.60
CA ASP A 213 12.06 -19.86 6.27
C ASP A 213 10.66 -20.49 6.36
N GLY A 214 9.96 -20.53 5.22
CA GLY A 214 8.59 -21.05 5.13
C GLY A 214 7.49 -20.20 5.80
N LEU A 215 7.84 -19.11 6.49
CA LEU A 215 6.88 -18.21 7.14
C LEU A 215 6.68 -16.92 6.32
N LEU A 216 5.42 -16.47 6.24
CA LEU A 216 5.04 -15.17 5.69
C LEU A 216 4.24 -14.37 6.73
N GLY A 217 4.57 -13.08 6.85
CA GLY A 217 3.82 -12.12 7.63
C GLY A 217 2.54 -11.75 6.93
N CYS A 218 1.41 -11.89 7.63
CA CYS A 218 0.10 -11.54 7.09
C CYS A 218 -0.65 -10.59 8.04
N SER A 219 -1.53 -9.77 7.47
CA SER A 219 -2.26 -8.71 8.16
C SER A 219 -1.32 -7.73 8.89
N LYS A 220 -1.38 -7.64 10.22
CA LYS A 220 -0.65 -6.64 11.02
C LYS A 220 0.75 -7.08 11.48
N ASN A 221 1.19 -8.25 11.04
CA ASN A 221 2.47 -8.82 11.48
C ASN A 221 3.61 -8.54 10.48
N ILE A 222 3.39 -7.64 9.53
CA ILE A 222 4.32 -7.31 8.44
C ILE A 222 5.49 -6.41 8.88
N GLY A 223 6.53 -6.36 8.05
CA GLY A 223 7.75 -5.57 8.21
C GLY A 223 7.52 -4.07 8.01
N VAL A 224 7.03 -3.41 9.05
CA VAL A 224 6.84 -1.95 9.07
C VAL A 224 7.21 -1.37 10.42
N THR A 225 7.70 -0.13 10.43
CA THR A 225 7.80 0.62 11.67
C THR A 225 6.40 0.86 12.25
N SER A 226 6.32 1.14 13.55
CA SER A 226 5.03 1.47 14.15
C SER A 226 4.38 2.72 13.54
N MET A 227 5.20 3.64 12.99
CA MET A 227 4.79 4.83 12.24
C MET A 227 4.05 4.46 10.96
N VAL A 228 4.67 3.64 10.12
CA VAL A 228 4.04 3.15 8.89
C VAL A 228 2.85 2.24 9.17
N GLN A 229 2.87 1.43 10.23
CA GLN A 229 1.71 0.61 10.59
C GLN A 229 0.44 1.44 10.82
N SER A 230 0.55 2.69 11.28
CA SER A 230 -0.64 3.52 11.52
C SER A 230 -1.30 4.01 10.22
N SER A 231 -0.53 4.15 9.14
CA SER A 231 -1.00 4.42 7.77
C SER A 231 -1.29 3.14 6.95
N LEU A 232 -0.74 1.99 7.38
CA LEU A 232 -0.91 0.69 6.73
C LEU A 232 -1.59 -0.33 7.67
N ARG A 233 -2.86 -0.10 8.02
CA ARG A 233 -3.65 -1.01 8.88
C ARG A 233 -5.15 -1.03 8.60
N LEU A 234 -5.61 -0.33 7.57
CA LEU A 234 -7.02 -0.32 7.20
C LEU A 234 -7.42 -1.69 6.65
N HIS A 235 -8.69 -2.06 6.81
CA HIS A 235 -9.16 -3.38 6.41
C HIS A 235 -8.87 -3.70 4.94
N GLY A 236 -9.05 -2.74 4.01
CA GLY A 236 -8.68 -2.90 2.60
C GLY A 236 -7.21 -3.24 2.41
N GLN A 237 -6.32 -2.50 3.06
CA GLN A 237 -4.87 -2.74 3.01
C GLN A 237 -4.51 -4.11 3.60
N MET A 238 -5.15 -4.53 4.70
CA MET A 238 -4.91 -5.83 5.31
C MET A 238 -5.43 -6.99 4.44
N MET A 239 -6.49 -6.77 3.66
CA MET A 239 -6.93 -7.71 2.62
C MET A 239 -5.88 -7.82 1.51
N HIS A 240 -5.31 -6.69 1.05
CA HIS A 240 -4.21 -6.72 0.07
C HIS A 240 -2.97 -7.46 0.57
N VAL A 241 -2.61 -7.30 1.86
CA VAL A 241 -1.56 -8.13 2.48
C VAL A 241 -1.91 -9.61 2.38
N GLY A 242 -3.15 -9.99 2.68
CA GLY A 242 -3.64 -11.36 2.55
C GLY A 242 -3.54 -11.90 1.12
N THR A 243 -3.97 -11.11 0.13
CA THR A 243 -3.86 -11.43 -1.31
C THR A 243 -2.39 -11.62 -1.71
N ALA A 244 -1.52 -10.68 -1.36
CA ALA A 244 -0.09 -10.77 -1.66
C ALA A 244 0.56 -12.01 -1.05
N VAL A 245 0.31 -12.28 0.24
CA VAL A 245 0.82 -13.47 0.93
C VAL A 245 0.30 -14.75 0.29
N GLY A 246 -0.99 -14.81 -0.04
CA GLY A 246 -1.60 -15.94 -0.72
C GLY A 246 -0.95 -16.23 -2.08
N THR A 247 -0.72 -15.19 -2.88
CA THR A 247 -0.05 -15.30 -4.18
C THR A 247 1.40 -15.79 -4.03
N VAL A 248 2.17 -15.21 -3.11
CA VAL A 248 3.55 -15.65 -2.85
C VAL A 248 3.59 -17.10 -2.36
N ALA A 249 2.70 -17.48 -1.45
CA ALA A 249 2.63 -18.85 -0.95
C ALA A 249 2.26 -19.85 -2.06
N ALA A 250 1.30 -19.51 -2.92
CA ALA A 250 0.88 -20.36 -4.03
C ALA A 250 2.02 -20.58 -5.03
N LEU A 251 2.74 -19.52 -5.41
CA LEU A 251 3.90 -19.60 -6.32
C LEU A 251 5.07 -20.37 -5.68
N ALA A 252 5.34 -20.13 -4.39
CA ALA A 252 6.36 -20.85 -3.64
C ALA A 252 6.09 -22.37 -3.61
N LEU A 253 4.86 -22.77 -3.31
CA LEU A 253 4.44 -24.18 -3.28
C LEU A 253 4.46 -24.82 -4.67
N LYS A 254 3.99 -24.10 -5.70
CA LYS A 254 3.97 -24.58 -7.08
C LYS A 254 5.37 -24.93 -7.59
N ASP A 255 6.36 -24.08 -7.28
CA ASP A 255 7.70 -24.19 -7.83
C ASP A 255 8.72 -24.82 -6.86
N GLY A 256 8.29 -25.21 -5.65
CA GLY A 256 9.16 -25.79 -4.63
C GLY A 256 10.20 -24.82 -4.07
N LEU A 257 9.86 -23.53 -3.98
CA LEU A 257 10.74 -22.44 -3.54
C LEU A 257 10.42 -21.99 -2.11
N GLN A 258 11.40 -21.39 -1.43
CA GLN A 258 11.11 -20.63 -0.21
C GLN A 258 10.56 -19.24 -0.56
N PRO A 259 9.71 -18.64 0.29
CA PRO A 259 9.29 -17.24 0.10
C PRO A 259 10.47 -16.26 -0.03
N ARG A 260 11.60 -16.55 0.64
CA ARG A 260 12.84 -15.77 0.53
C ARG A 260 13.47 -15.84 -0.87
N ASP A 261 13.39 -16.97 -1.55
CA ASP A 261 13.90 -17.10 -2.93
C ASP A 261 13.09 -16.25 -3.91
N ILE A 262 11.78 -16.10 -3.66
CA ILE A 262 10.92 -15.20 -4.43
C ILE A 262 11.29 -13.75 -4.15
N ALA A 263 11.41 -13.37 -2.87
CA ALA A 263 11.71 -11.99 -2.46
C ALA A 263 13.06 -11.47 -2.96
N THR A 264 14.05 -12.35 -3.10
CA THR A 264 15.41 -12.01 -3.54
C THR A 264 15.62 -12.14 -5.04
N SER A 265 14.60 -12.59 -5.80
CA SER A 265 14.71 -12.78 -7.24
C SER A 265 13.78 -11.83 -7.99
N PRO A 266 14.30 -10.79 -8.66
CA PRO A 266 13.47 -9.82 -9.38
C PRO A 266 12.58 -10.46 -10.45
N LYS A 267 13.04 -11.54 -11.11
CA LYS A 267 12.21 -12.33 -12.03
C LYS A 267 10.97 -12.93 -11.34
N ARG A 268 11.13 -13.43 -10.11
CA ARG A 268 10.04 -14.02 -9.32
C ARG A 268 9.14 -12.94 -8.69
N VAL A 269 9.72 -11.82 -8.26
CA VAL A 269 8.96 -10.62 -7.87
C VAL A 269 8.05 -10.18 -9.02
N ARG A 270 8.56 -10.13 -10.26
CA ARG A 270 7.77 -9.78 -11.45
C ARG A 270 6.66 -10.79 -11.72
N GLU A 271 6.87 -12.07 -11.45
CA GLU A 271 5.81 -13.10 -11.52
C GLU A 271 4.69 -12.83 -10.52
N VAL A 272 5.03 -12.54 -9.25
CA VAL A 272 4.06 -12.16 -8.21
C VAL A 272 3.27 -10.92 -8.62
N GLN A 273 3.94 -9.86 -9.09
CA GLN A 273 3.30 -8.61 -9.51
C GLN A 273 2.33 -8.83 -10.67
N ARG A 274 2.72 -9.63 -11.67
CA ARG A 274 1.83 -9.99 -12.79
C ARG A 274 0.59 -10.74 -12.30
N THR A 275 0.75 -11.74 -11.44
CA THR A 275 -0.40 -12.48 -10.90
C THR A 275 -1.33 -11.57 -10.11
N LEU A 276 -0.78 -10.70 -9.25
CA LEU A 276 -1.57 -9.75 -8.47
C LEU A 276 -2.34 -8.76 -9.34
N LEU A 277 -1.70 -8.22 -10.38
CA LEU A 277 -2.34 -7.29 -11.31
C LEU A 277 -3.40 -7.97 -12.18
N HIS A 278 -3.15 -9.21 -12.60
CA HIS A 278 -4.15 -10.00 -13.33
C HIS A 278 -5.44 -10.19 -12.53
N ASP A 279 -5.31 -10.35 -11.21
CA ASP A 279 -6.43 -10.46 -10.28
C ASP A 279 -6.96 -9.09 -9.79
N GLY A 280 -6.52 -7.99 -10.40
CA GLY A 280 -7.04 -6.62 -10.15
C GLY A 280 -6.44 -5.90 -8.94
N THR A 281 -5.32 -6.37 -8.38
CA THR A 281 -4.63 -5.67 -7.28
C THR A 281 -3.87 -4.47 -7.83
N LEU A 282 -4.28 -3.24 -7.46
CA LEU A 282 -3.54 -2.03 -7.81
C LEU A 282 -2.18 -2.01 -7.09
N ILE A 283 -1.07 -2.01 -7.85
CA ILE A 283 0.28 -1.99 -7.29
C ILE A 283 0.84 -0.58 -7.31
N TRP A 284 0.99 0.04 -8.49
CA TRP A 284 1.30 1.46 -8.56
C TRP A 284 0.01 2.24 -8.26
N PRO A 285 -0.04 3.07 -7.21
CA PRO A 285 -1.28 3.67 -6.74
C PRO A 285 -1.73 4.88 -7.59
N TRP A 286 -1.91 4.66 -8.90
CA TRP A 286 -2.54 5.59 -9.84
C TRP A 286 -3.97 5.92 -9.40
N HIS A 287 -4.40 7.18 -9.61
CA HIS A 287 -5.73 7.65 -9.17
C HIS A 287 -6.83 7.45 -10.21
N ASP A 288 -6.46 7.18 -11.46
CA ASP A 288 -7.35 7.09 -12.62
C ASP A 288 -7.18 5.82 -13.45
N VAL A 289 -6.54 4.79 -12.90
CA VAL A 289 -6.39 3.47 -13.54
C VAL A 289 -7.14 2.44 -12.71
N LYS A 290 -8.29 1.98 -13.22
CA LYS A 290 -9.18 1.06 -12.51
C LYS A 290 -8.89 -0.40 -12.89
N PRO A 291 -9.15 -1.36 -11.99
CA PRO A 291 -8.91 -2.78 -12.27
C PRO A 291 -9.61 -3.35 -13.51
N ASP A 292 -10.73 -2.75 -13.93
CA ASP A 292 -11.50 -3.15 -15.12
C ASP A 292 -11.04 -2.47 -16.42
N ASP A 293 -10.09 -1.53 -16.35
CA ASP A 293 -9.54 -0.86 -17.53
C ASP A 293 -8.64 -1.81 -18.32
N ALA A 294 -8.78 -1.82 -19.65
CA ALA A 294 -8.01 -2.71 -20.54
C ALA A 294 -6.47 -2.51 -20.45
N HIS A 295 -6.02 -1.34 -19.99
CA HIS A 295 -4.61 -0.99 -19.85
C HIS A 295 -4.12 -1.09 -18.39
N PHE A 296 -4.94 -1.60 -17.46
CA PHE A 296 -4.63 -1.69 -16.02
C PHE A 296 -3.29 -2.39 -15.75
N GLU A 297 -3.12 -3.60 -16.27
CA GLU A 297 -1.89 -4.38 -16.08
C GLU A 297 -0.68 -3.67 -16.70
N ALA A 298 -0.82 -3.17 -17.92
CA ALA A 298 0.26 -2.55 -18.68
C ALA A 298 0.74 -1.24 -18.02
N ALA A 299 -0.18 -0.37 -17.60
CA ALA A 299 0.14 0.87 -16.90
C ALA A 299 0.90 0.59 -15.59
N ASN A 300 0.46 -0.38 -14.80
CA ASN A 300 1.15 -0.74 -13.56
C ASN A 300 2.53 -1.37 -13.83
N LEU A 301 2.61 -2.39 -14.69
CA LEU A 301 3.84 -3.14 -14.90
C LEU A 301 4.93 -2.30 -15.55
N LEU A 302 4.59 -1.47 -16.54
CA LEU A 302 5.56 -0.59 -17.17
C LEU A 302 6.04 0.51 -16.22
N THR A 303 5.20 1.01 -15.32
CA THR A 303 5.64 1.98 -14.32
C THR A 303 6.53 1.35 -13.26
N ILE A 304 6.17 0.18 -12.73
CA ILE A 304 7.03 -0.57 -11.79
C ILE A 304 8.37 -0.96 -12.45
N ALA A 305 8.35 -1.29 -13.74
CA ALA A 305 9.56 -1.55 -14.52
C ALA A 305 10.43 -0.30 -14.74
N GLY A 306 9.94 0.90 -14.46
CA GLY A 306 10.58 2.16 -14.81
C GLY A 306 10.54 2.49 -16.31
N ILE A 307 9.86 1.67 -17.13
CA ILE A 307 9.72 1.92 -18.58
C ILE A 307 8.80 3.11 -18.82
N TRP A 308 7.66 3.12 -18.13
CA TRP A 308 6.75 4.27 -18.12
C TRP A 308 7.05 5.15 -16.91
N ARG A 309 7.76 6.26 -17.13
CA ARG A 309 8.12 7.19 -16.06
C ARG A 309 6.87 7.90 -15.54
N ALA A 310 6.56 7.71 -14.26
CA ALA A 310 5.54 8.49 -13.59
C ALA A 310 5.99 9.94 -13.44
N ASP A 311 5.06 10.88 -13.66
CA ASP A 311 5.31 12.29 -13.37
C ASP A 311 5.51 12.44 -11.85
N PRO A 312 6.62 13.05 -11.39
CA PRO A 312 6.91 13.18 -9.95
C PRO A 312 5.86 13.98 -9.19
N ASP A 313 5.13 14.88 -9.87
CA ASP A 313 4.20 15.85 -9.31
C ASP A 313 2.72 15.53 -9.61
N ASP A 314 2.45 14.45 -10.33
CA ASP A 314 1.12 14.07 -10.79
C ASP A 314 0.85 12.57 -10.53
N VAL A 315 -0.20 12.31 -9.76
CA VAL A 315 -0.63 10.96 -9.35
C VAL A 315 -1.60 10.31 -10.34
N PHE A 316 -1.85 10.96 -11.48
CA PHE A 316 -2.73 10.50 -12.54
C PHE A 316 -1.91 9.98 -13.73
N PHE A 317 -2.24 8.79 -14.22
CA PHE A 317 -1.66 8.20 -15.42
C PHE A 317 -2.15 8.91 -16.68
N LYS A 318 -3.39 9.40 -16.67
CA LYS A 318 -4.11 10.06 -17.75
C LYS A 318 -4.25 9.16 -18.99
N PRO A 319 -4.96 8.02 -18.88
CA PRO A 319 -4.96 7.00 -19.92
C PRO A 319 -5.48 7.50 -21.28
N ASP A 320 -6.42 8.45 -21.28
CA ASP A 320 -7.01 9.02 -22.50
C ASP A 320 -6.17 10.16 -23.11
N GLN A 321 -5.12 10.64 -22.41
CA GLN A 321 -4.24 11.66 -22.95
C GLN A 321 -3.48 11.10 -24.16
N VAL A 322 -3.41 11.88 -25.25
CA VAL A 322 -2.61 11.50 -26.41
C VAL A 322 -1.13 11.60 -26.08
N VAL A 323 -0.38 10.54 -26.37
CA VAL A 323 1.07 10.48 -26.16
C VAL A 323 1.80 11.46 -27.08
N THR A 324 2.78 12.17 -26.54
CA THR A 324 3.69 13.03 -27.29
C THR A 324 4.90 12.26 -27.82
N ARG A 325 5.63 12.88 -28.75
CA ARG A 325 6.88 12.32 -29.31
C ARG A 325 7.95 12.12 -28.24
N ARG A 326 8.12 13.06 -27.30
CA ARG A 326 9.09 12.95 -26.19
C ARG A 326 8.77 11.78 -25.27
N GLU A 327 7.50 11.58 -24.93
CA GLU A 327 7.08 10.49 -24.04
C GLU A 327 7.36 9.13 -24.66
N LEU A 328 6.99 8.94 -25.93
CA LEU A 328 7.24 7.68 -26.63
C LEU A 328 8.74 7.42 -26.81
N ALA A 329 9.54 8.44 -27.12
CA ALA A 329 10.99 8.28 -27.26
C ALA A 329 11.63 7.79 -25.96
N GLY A 330 11.29 8.41 -24.83
CA GLY A 330 11.71 7.98 -23.50
C GLY A 330 11.28 6.55 -23.17
N ALA A 331 10.01 6.21 -23.43
CA ALA A 331 9.48 4.89 -23.13
C ALA A 331 10.12 3.79 -23.99
N LEU A 332 10.38 4.02 -25.29
CA LEU A 332 11.03 3.05 -26.17
C LEU A 332 12.49 2.79 -25.80
N VAL A 333 13.23 3.84 -25.42
CA VAL A 333 14.62 3.68 -24.97
C VAL A 333 14.69 2.88 -23.68
N ARG A 334 13.85 3.20 -22.68
CA ARG A 334 13.78 2.43 -21.43
C ARG A 334 13.29 1.00 -21.67
N LEU A 335 12.35 0.81 -22.59
CA LEU A 335 11.91 -0.52 -23.02
C LEU A 335 13.09 -1.35 -23.57
N ILE A 336 13.88 -0.82 -24.49
CA ILE A 336 15.06 -1.51 -25.02
C ILE A 336 16.05 -1.85 -23.88
N ARG A 337 16.37 -0.87 -23.02
CA ARG A 337 17.27 -1.05 -21.87
C ARG A 337 16.78 -2.09 -20.86
N SER A 338 15.47 -2.31 -20.76
CA SER A 338 14.87 -3.29 -19.87
C SER A 338 14.93 -4.74 -20.38
N THR A 339 15.31 -4.96 -21.64
CA THR A 339 15.30 -6.28 -22.31
C THR A 339 16.71 -6.82 -22.55
N SER A 340 16.81 -8.06 -23.04
CA SER A 340 18.10 -8.62 -23.49
C SER A 340 18.67 -7.93 -24.74
N GLN A 341 17.88 -7.07 -25.39
CA GLN A 341 18.33 -6.22 -26.50
C GLN A 341 18.94 -4.90 -26.03
N SER A 342 19.20 -4.76 -24.72
CA SER A 342 19.86 -3.60 -24.15
C SER A 342 21.16 -3.27 -24.89
N LYS A 343 21.35 -1.99 -25.19
CA LYS A 343 22.51 -1.45 -25.89
C LYS A 343 23.22 -0.45 -25.00
N ASP A 344 24.52 -0.26 -25.22
CA ASP A 344 25.26 0.80 -24.55
C ASP A 344 24.72 2.18 -24.95
N TRP A 345 24.78 3.10 -23.99
CA TRP A 345 24.40 4.49 -24.23
C TRP A 345 25.36 5.10 -25.25
N PRO A 346 24.85 5.72 -26.33
CA PRO A 346 25.70 6.36 -27.32
C PRO A 346 26.34 7.62 -26.75
N GLU A 347 27.52 7.98 -27.26
CA GLU A 347 28.09 9.31 -27.01
C GLU A 347 27.20 10.37 -27.65
N LEU A 348 26.73 11.32 -26.85
CA LEU A 348 25.86 12.39 -27.32
C LEU A 348 26.72 13.49 -27.94
N PRO A 349 26.36 14.01 -29.14
CA PRO A 349 27.09 15.13 -29.74
C PRO A 349 27.00 16.35 -28.83
N GLU A 350 28.04 17.20 -28.77
CA GLU A 350 28.01 18.43 -27.96
C GLU A 350 26.82 19.33 -28.35
N GLN A 351 26.63 19.52 -29.66
CA GLN A 351 25.49 20.25 -30.21
C GLN A 351 24.27 19.33 -30.31
N ALA A 352 23.11 19.84 -29.89
CA ALA A 352 21.85 19.13 -30.06
C ALA A 352 21.54 18.94 -31.55
N ARG A 353 21.12 17.74 -31.94
CA ARG A 353 20.73 17.41 -33.33
C ARG A 353 19.51 18.21 -33.78
N PHE A 354 18.60 18.50 -32.87
CA PHE A 354 17.32 19.15 -33.15
C PHE A 354 17.28 20.55 -32.53
N THR A 355 16.85 21.55 -33.31
CA THR A 355 16.86 22.96 -32.89
C THR A 355 15.82 23.27 -31.82
N ASP A 356 14.81 22.43 -31.66
CA ASP A 356 13.71 22.54 -30.69
C ASP A 356 13.84 21.57 -29.51
N VAL A 357 15.00 20.92 -29.36
CA VAL A 357 15.36 20.11 -28.19
C VAL A 357 16.67 20.67 -27.60
N PRO A 358 16.59 21.59 -26.62
CA PRO A 358 17.75 22.23 -26.02
C PRO A 358 18.79 21.25 -25.44
N ALA A 359 20.03 21.69 -25.34
CA ALA A 359 21.14 20.86 -24.86
C ALA A 359 20.95 20.34 -23.42
N ASP A 360 20.26 21.12 -22.59
CA ASP A 360 19.93 20.87 -21.18
C ASP A 360 18.54 20.23 -20.98
N ALA A 361 17.82 19.92 -22.06
CA ALA A 361 16.52 19.29 -21.97
C ALA A 361 16.64 17.86 -21.40
N THR A 362 15.84 17.55 -20.39
CA THR A 362 15.88 16.25 -19.67
C THR A 362 15.57 15.05 -20.56
N ASP A 363 14.85 15.26 -21.67
CA ASP A 363 14.48 14.24 -22.65
C ASP A 363 15.47 14.13 -23.82
N ARG A 364 16.43 15.05 -23.97
CA ARG A 364 17.40 15.06 -25.07
C ARG A 364 18.15 13.74 -25.18
N ALA A 365 18.67 13.24 -24.06
CA ALA A 365 19.46 12.01 -24.04
C ALA A 365 18.66 10.82 -24.59
N PHE A 366 17.37 10.72 -24.26
CA PHE A 366 16.49 9.67 -24.76
C PHE A 366 16.16 9.84 -26.24
N ILE A 367 15.88 11.07 -26.69
CA ILE A 367 15.59 11.35 -28.10
C ILE A 367 16.80 11.00 -28.99
N GLU A 368 17.98 11.51 -28.64
CA GLU A 368 19.22 11.26 -29.38
C GLU A 368 19.57 9.76 -29.37
N THR A 369 19.42 9.10 -28.22
CA THR A 369 19.67 7.66 -28.08
C THR A 369 18.74 6.84 -28.95
N MET A 370 17.44 7.16 -28.97
CA MET A 370 16.47 6.51 -29.83
C MET A 370 16.90 6.60 -31.30
N ILE A 371 17.25 7.81 -31.75
CA ILE A 371 17.68 8.06 -33.14
C ILE A 371 18.96 7.29 -33.46
N ALA A 372 19.93 7.23 -32.53
CA ALA A 372 21.17 6.50 -32.72
C ALA A 372 20.97 4.98 -32.82
N TRP A 373 20.00 4.42 -32.08
CA TRP A 373 19.74 2.99 -32.06
C TRP A 373 18.87 2.47 -33.21
N GLY A 374 18.13 3.35 -33.89
CA GLY A 374 17.14 2.99 -34.91
C GLY A 374 17.47 3.50 -36.31
N SER A 375 16.72 3.00 -37.30
CA SER A 375 16.83 3.39 -38.70
C SER A 375 15.65 4.29 -39.09
N PHE A 376 15.68 5.55 -38.68
CA PHE A 376 14.59 6.52 -38.88
C PHE A 376 14.63 7.26 -40.24
N GLY A 377 15.63 6.98 -41.09
CA GLY A 377 15.85 7.69 -42.35
C GLY A 377 16.39 9.12 -42.14
N PRO A 378 16.38 9.97 -43.17
CA PRO A 378 16.75 11.37 -43.05
C PRO A 378 15.88 12.08 -42.00
N GLN A 379 16.51 12.81 -41.09
CA GLN A 379 15.81 13.57 -40.05
C GLN A 379 15.69 15.03 -40.45
N GLU A 380 14.58 15.66 -40.05
CA GLU A 380 14.40 17.10 -40.12
C GLU A 380 15.27 17.82 -39.08
N THR A 381 15.36 19.15 -39.18
CA THR A 381 16.09 19.99 -38.21
C THR A 381 15.36 20.13 -36.87
N THR A 382 14.05 19.83 -36.83
CA THR A 382 13.19 19.87 -35.65
C THR A 382 12.65 18.49 -35.30
N PHE A 383 12.53 18.18 -34.02
CA PHE A 383 11.97 16.92 -33.52
C PHE A 383 10.47 17.02 -33.21
N HIS A 384 9.95 18.19 -32.88
CA HIS A 384 8.59 18.44 -32.41
C HIS A 384 8.20 17.62 -31.17
N PRO A 385 8.92 17.77 -30.03
CA PRO A 385 8.78 16.87 -28.88
C PRO A 385 7.34 16.75 -28.35
N ASP A 386 6.57 17.83 -28.37
CA ASP A 386 5.21 17.88 -27.81
C ASP A 386 4.13 17.53 -28.85
N GLN A 387 4.51 17.14 -30.07
CA GLN A 387 3.56 16.76 -31.10
C GLN A 387 2.80 15.49 -30.68
N PRO A 388 1.45 15.51 -30.70
CA PRO A 388 0.64 14.33 -30.43
C PRO A 388 0.88 13.22 -31.46
N LEU A 389 0.91 11.98 -31.00
CA LEU A 389 1.19 10.81 -31.83
C LEU A 389 -0.06 10.09 -32.31
N THR A 390 0.14 9.32 -33.38
CA THR A 390 -0.85 8.41 -33.94
C THR A 390 -0.36 6.97 -33.88
N TRP A 391 -1.28 6.02 -34.05
CA TRP A 391 -0.97 4.59 -34.14
C TRP A 391 0.07 4.28 -35.23
N ALA A 392 0.00 4.96 -36.39
CA ALA A 392 0.98 4.79 -37.45
C ALA A 392 2.39 5.19 -37.00
N THR A 393 2.53 6.23 -36.17
CA THR A 393 3.85 6.65 -35.70
C THR A 393 4.46 5.63 -34.76
N LEU A 394 3.68 5.06 -33.84
CA LEU A 394 4.13 3.94 -33.01
C LEU A 394 4.61 2.77 -33.87
N ASN A 395 3.82 2.36 -34.87
CA ASN A 395 4.20 1.27 -35.77
C ASN A 395 5.54 1.54 -36.48
N ARG A 396 5.70 2.75 -37.03
CA ARG A 396 6.94 3.14 -37.72
C ARG A 396 8.14 3.15 -36.78
N TRP A 397 7.98 3.63 -35.55
CA TRP A 397 9.08 3.72 -34.58
C TRP A 397 9.47 2.35 -34.04
N LEU A 398 8.50 1.46 -33.78
CA LEU A 398 8.77 0.06 -33.47
C LEU A 398 9.57 -0.61 -34.60
N ALA A 399 9.14 -0.43 -35.85
CA ALA A 399 9.85 -0.97 -37.02
C ALA A 399 11.28 -0.40 -37.16
N ALA A 400 11.44 0.91 -37.01
CA ALA A 400 12.75 1.58 -37.09
C ALA A 400 13.74 1.08 -36.03
N LEU A 401 13.24 0.76 -34.83
CA LEU A 401 14.02 0.19 -33.74
C LEU A 401 14.17 -1.34 -33.81
N LYS A 402 13.59 -1.99 -34.83
CA LYS A 402 13.53 -3.45 -34.99
C LYS A 402 12.85 -4.16 -33.82
N LEU A 403 11.88 -3.49 -33.19
CA LEU A 403 11.02 -4.04 -32.17
C LEU A 403 9.81 -4.75 -32.81
N PRO A 404 9.19 -5.71 -32.11
CA PRO A 404 7.94 -6.31 -32.55
C PRO A 404 6.89 -5.28 -32.97
N THR A 405 6.26 -5.53 -34.14
CA THR A 405 5.18 -4.71 -34.67
C THR A 405 3.86 -5.48 -34.70
N PHE A 406 2.74 -4.78 -34.86
CA PHE A 406 1.41 -5.38 -34.77
C PHE A 406 0.56 -4.98 -35.98
N LYS A 407 -0.14 -5.97 -36.57
CA LYS A 407 -1.02 -5.75 -37.73
C LYS A 407 -2.11 -4.70 -37.46
N THR A 408 -2.57 -4.62 -36.22
CA THR A 408 -3.56 -3.64 -35.77
C THR A 408 -3.06 -2.20 -35.93
N LEU A 409 -1.79 -1.92 -35.66
CA LEU A 409 -1.20 -0.59 -35.79
C LEU A 409 -1.04 -0.15 -37.26
N ALA A 410 -0.89 -1.11 -38.18
CA ALA A 410 -0.73 -0.87 -39.61
C ALA A 410 -2.07 -0.81 -40.37
N HIS A 411 -3.20 -1.06 -39.71
CA HIS A 411 -4.49 -1.15 -40.39
C HIS A 411 -4.93 0.24 -40.89
N PRO A 412 -5.26 0.42 -42.20
CA PRO A 412 -5.49 1.73 -42.80
C PRO A 412 -6.57 2.59 -42.12
N LYS A 413 -7.58 1.95 -41.52
CA LYS A 413 -8.67 2.65 -40.83
C LYS A 413 -8.28 3.27 -39.49
N VAL A 414 -7.24 2.77 -38.83
CA VAL A 414 -6.85 3.20 -37.47
C VAL A 414 -5.47 3.84 -37.41
N ALA A 415 -4.67 3.70 -38.48
CA ALA A 415 -3.31 4.26 -38.56
C ALA A 415 -3.26 5.77 -38.24
N SER A 416 -4.29 6.53 -38.62
CA SER A 416 -4.39 7.97 -38.36
C SER A 416 -4.99 8.33 -36.99
N TYR A 417 -5.46 7.36 -36.21
CA TYR A 417 -6.08 7.64 -34.91
C TYR A 417 -5.02 8.13 -33.92
N PRO A 418 -5.37 9.10 -33.05
CA PRO A 418 -4.52 9.49 -31.94
C PRO A 418 -4.16 8.27 -31.09
N LEU A 419 -2.91 8.20 -30.62
CA LEU A 419 -2.45 7.16 -29.73
C LEU A 419 -2.55 7.65 -28.29
N THR A 420 -3.46 7.06 -27.51
CA THR A 420 -3.59 7.41 -26.09
C THR A 420 -2.48 6.77 -25.24
N ARG A 421 -2.25 7.27 -24.02
CA ARG A 421 -1.29 6.69 -23.07
C ARG A 421 -1.64 5.25 -22.71
N GLY A 422 -2.93 4.96 -22.50
CA GLY A 422 -3.41 3.60 -22.22
C GLY A 422 -3.13 2.63 -23.36
N GLU A 423 -3.42 3.02 -24.59
CA GLU A 423 -3.13 2.21 -25.78
C GLU A 423 -1.62 2.03 -25.98
N CYS A 424 -0.84 3.10 -25.83
CA CYS A 424 0.61 3.05 -25.93
C CYS A 424 1.21 2.06 -24.92
N ALA A 425 0.82 2.16 -23.65
CA ALA A 425 1.27 1.26 -22.61
C ALA A 425 0.92 -0.20 -22.92
N ASP A 426 -0.29 -0.50 -23.39
CA ASP A 426 -0.68 -1.85 -23.79
C ASP A 426 0.23 -2.43 -24.88
N TYR A 427 0.49 -1.68 -25.95
CA TYR A 427 1.39 -2.13 -27.01
C TYR A 427 2.84 -2.28 -26.54
N LEU A 428 3.37 -1.36 -25.74
CA LEU A 428 4.73 -1.47 -25.20
C LEU A 428 4.86 -2.67 -24.26
N TYR A 429 3.83 -2.97 -23.46
CA TYR A 429 3.81 -4.15 -22.61
C TYR A 429 3.79 -5.45 -23.42
N ARG A 430 3.01 -5.51 -24.52
CA ARG A 430 3.04 -6.65 -25.45
C ARG A 430 4.42 -6.85 -26.09
N VAL A 431 5.12 -5.76 -26.41
CA VAL A 431 6.51 -5.83 -26.88
C VAL A 431 7.42 -6.42 -25.79
N LEU A 432 7.33 -5.91 -24.55
CA LEU A 432 8.10 -6.42 -23.42
C LEU A 432 7.84 -7.91 -23.19
N GLN A 433 6.59 -8.37 -23.29
CA GLN A 433 6.25 -9.78 -23.17
C GLN A 433 6.88 -10.66 -24.24
N GLN A 434 6.99 -10.17 -25.49
CA GLN A 434 7.64 -10.92 -26.58
C GLN A 434 9.16 -10.96 -26.45
N LEU A 435 9.77 -9.88 -25.95
CA LEU A 435 11.23 -9.78 -25.81
C LEU A 435 11.76 -10.38 -24.50
N GLY A 436 10.92 -10.42 -23.47
CA GLY A 436 11.32 -10.75 -22.10
C GLY A 436 12.02 -9.58 -21.40
N GLU A 437 11.72 -9.41 -20.12
CA GLU A 437 12.42 -8.46 -19.26
C GLU A 437 13.76 -9.07 -18.80
N ALA A 438 14.86 -8.39 -19.09
CA ALA A 438 16.18 -8.76 -18.59
C ALA A 438 16.31 -8.27 -17.15
N LEU A 439 16.05 -9.14 -16.20
CA LEU A 439 16.21 -8.88 -14.77
C LEU A 439 17.38 -9.71 -14.23
N PRO A 440 18.12 -9.22 -13.22
CA PRO A 440 19.12 -10.04 -12.55
C PRO A 440 18.44 -11.21 -11.85
N ASP A 441 19.16 -12.32 -11.68
CA ASP A 441 18.60 -13.52 -11.05
C ASP A 441 18.36 -13.33 -9.57
N ARG A 442 19.28 -12.62 -8.91
CA ARG A 442 19.23 -12.24 -7.49
C ARG A 442 19.82 -10.84 -7.28
N TYR A 443 19.50 -10.26 -6.14
CA TYR A 443 20.16 -9.06 -5.61
C TYR A 443 20.36 -9.22 -4.09
N ASP A 444 21.34 -8.49 -3.56
CA ASP A 444 21.58 -8.46 -2.13
C ASP A 444 20.59 -7.52 -1.43
N ILE A 445 20.00 -7.99 -0.34
CA ILE A 445 19.07 -7.18 0.44
C ILE A 445 19.87 -6.28 1.37
N ASP A 446 19.85 -4.99 1.08
CA ASP A 446 20.16 -3.95 2.06
C ASP A 446 18.89 -3.64 2.87
N PRO A 447 18.89 -3.86 4.21
CA PRO A 447 17.75 -3.57 5.06
C PRO A 447 17.43 -2.06 5.16
N ASP A 448 18.36 -1.20 4.78
CA ASP A 448 18.21 0.26 4.83
C ASP A 448 17.86 0.88 3.47
N ASP A 449 17.81 0.09 2.40
CA ASP A 449 17.51 0.56 1.05
C ASP A 449 16.15 0.08 0.54
N ALA A 450 15.24 1.02 0.30
CA ALA A 450 13.92 0.79 -0.25
C ALA A 450 13.94 0.43 -1.75
N MET A 451 15.00 0.81 -2.48
CA MET A 451 15.07 0.82 -3.94
C MET A 451 16.47 0.39 -4.42
N PRO A 452 16.84 -0.91 -4.29
CA PRO A 452 18.17 -1.46 -4.57
C PRO A 452 18.67 -1.36 -6.01
N PHE A 453 17.90 -0.75 -6.91
CA PHE A 453 18.28 -0.54 -8.30
C PHE A 453 18.25 0.94 -8.70
N ASP A 454 18.08 1.84 -7.74
CA ASP A 454 17.90 3.28 -7.91
C ASP A 454 18.69 4.01 -6.80
N GLU A 455 20.00 4.15 -7.02
CA GLU A 455 20.95 4.75 -6.07
C GLU A 455 20.59 6.21 -5.77
N ASP A 456 20.01 6.90 -6.74
CA ASP A 456 19.68 8.32 -6.65
C ASP A 456 18.27 8.63 -6.13
N ASN A 457 17.45 7.59 -5.95
CA ASN A 457 16.07 7.62 -5.49
C ASN A 457 15.11 8.46 -6.36
N ASN A 458 15.33 8.50 -7.69
CA ASN A 458 14.44 9.18 -8.64
C ASN A 458 13.21 8.36 -9.05
N LYS A 459 13.07 7.14 -8.51
CA LYS A 459 12.00 6.15 -8.73
C LYS A 459 12.07 5.42 -10.08
N VAL A 460 13.22 5.49 -10.75
CA VAL A 460 13.52 4.77 -11.99
C VAL A 460 14.83 4.02 -11.81
N PRO A 461 14.91 2.73 -12.15
CA PRO A 461 16.16 1.99 -12.03
C PRO A 461 17.31 2.63 -12.84
N ASP A 462 18.49 2.78 -12.24
CA ASP A 462 19.64 3.50 -12.82
C ASP A 462 20.04 2.95 -14.19
N ARG A 463 19.92 1.63 -14.38
CA ARG A 463 20.23 0.97 -15.65
C ARG A 463 19.39 1.46 -16.85
N LEU A 464 18.25 2.10 -16.58
CA LEU A 464 17.33 2.65 -17.58
C LEU A 464 17.55 4.14 -17.84
N GLU A 465 18.39 4.79 -17.06
CA GLU A 465 18.75 6.19 -17.21
C GLU A 465 20.14 6.32 -17.86
N PRO A 466 20.39 7.41 -18.60
CA PRO A 466 21.71 7.69 -19.14
C PRO A 466 22.72 7.90 -18.00
N PRO A 467 24.03 7.65 -18.24
CA PRO A 467 25.07 7.93 -17.27
C PRO A 467 25.03 9.42 -16.88
N ARG A 468 25.25 9.68 -15.59
CA ARG A 468 25.28 11.03 -15.02
C ARG A 468 26.59 11.75 -15.26
#